data_AF-A0A816MN01-F1
#
_entry.id   AF-A0A816MN01-F1
#
_cell.length_a   1.000
_cell.length_b   1.000
_cell.length_c   1.000
_cell.angle_alpha   90.00
_cell.angle_beta   90.00
_cell.angle_gamma   90.00
#
_symmetry.space_group_name_H-M   'P 1'
#
loop_
_entity.id
_entity.type
_entity.pdbx_description
1 polymer ?
#
loop_
_entity_poly.entity_id
_entity_poly.type
_entity_poly.pdbx_seq_one_letter_code
_entity_poly.pdbx_strand_id
1 'polypeptide(L)'
;MNFDLDKNNSLIDTSVLPNDIFTCIDDDFSIVKTFAGDSEVNILRIQLINSAKKLLNTTDVFAFFRIESEETDTVKAESCLKSKTGQYIIKFGIQIGLSYLIKLLQQKLKKELVLKENNEIQHKYISNEFIDKHPLLKSLIKWYQQNDSEDNNKSNRFLTTFIDNLVFNLNNNNNNNISHRLIARWGRR
;
A
#
# COMPACT_ATOMS: atom_id res chain seq x y z
N MET A 1 4.44 -32.26 -8.47
CA MET A 1 5.54 -31.43 -8.98
C MET A 1 5.58 -30.17 -8.15
N ASN A 2 6.52 -30.08 -7.21
CA ASN A 2 6.80 -28.84 -6.48
C ASN A 2 7.60 -27.94 -7.44
N PHE A 3 7.04 -26.81 -7.82
CA PHE A 3 7.80 -25.76 -8.46
C PHE A 3 8.54 -25.00 -7.36
N ASP A 4 9.76 -25.44 -7.05
CA ASP A 4 10.74 -24.60 -6.34
C ASP A 4 11.05 -23.40 -7.23
N LEU A 5 10.30 -22.31 -7.00
CA LEU A 5 10.43 -21.02 -7.70
C LEU A 5 11.35 -20.04 -6.95
N ASP A 6 12.14 -20.54 -6.01
CA ASP A 6 13.05 -19.74 -5.18
C ASP A 6 14.51 -19.93 -5.61
N LYS A 7 14.91 -19.29 -6.71
CA LYS A 7 16.33 -18.92 -6.95
C LYS A 7 16.62 -17.96 -8.11
N ASN A 8 15.62 -17.50 -8.84
CA ASN A 8 15.81 -16.44 -9.83
C ASN A 8 15.22 -15.12 -9.32
N ASN A 9 15.92 -14.47 -8.39
CA ASN A 9 15.75 -13.03 -8.16
C ASN A 9 16.33 -12.27 -9.38
N SER A 10 15.72 -12.44 -10.55
CA SER A 10 15.81 -11.37 -11.54
C SER A 10 15.25 -10.13 -10.87
N LEU A 11 15.99 -9.03 -10.97
CA LEU A 11 15.57 -7.74 -10.44
C LEU A 11 14.27 -7.35 -11.18
N ILE A 12 13.11 -7.67 -10.61
CA ILE A 12 11.85 -7.29 -11.23
C ILE A 12 11.75 -5.77 -11.06
N ASP A 13 11.73 -5.09 -12.20
CA ASP A 13 11.60 -3.64 -12.23
C ASP A 13 10.16 -3.26 -11.82
N THR A 14 10.03 -2.60 -10.67
CA THR A 14 8.75 -2.15 -10.12
C THR A 14 8.42 -0.72 -10.53
N SER A 15 9.30 -0.04 -11.27
CA SER A 15 9.10 1.34 -11.73
C SER A 15 7.99 1.45 -12.78
N VAL A 16 7.70 0.34 -13.46
CA VAL A 16 6.59 0.20 -14.43
C VAL A 16 5.20 0.28 -13.77
N LEU A 17 5.10 0.11 -12.45
CA LEU A 17 3.83 0.23 -11.72
C LEU A 17 3.60 1.68 -11.24
N PRO A 18 2.36 2.20 -11.31
CA PRO A 18 2.00 3.50 -10.73
C PRO A 18 2.24 3.59 -9.23
N ASN A 19 2.63 4.76 -8.72
CA ASN A 19 2.96 4.96 -7.30
C ASN A 19 1.78 4.78 -6.35
N ASP A 20 0.56 4.95 -6.85
CA ASP A 20 -0.71 4.86 -6.14
C ASP A 20 -1.43 3.51 -6.37
N ILE A 21 -0.75 2.52 -6.93
CA ILE A 21 -1.32 1.19 -7.28
C ILE A 21 -2.09 0.50 -6.13
N PHE A 22 -1.70 0.74 -4.88
CA PHE A 22 -2.36 0.14 -3.71
C PHE A 22 -3.52 0.97 -3.14
N THR A 23 -3.73 2.18 -3.64
CA THR A 23 -4.85 3.06 -3.27
C THR A 23 -5.90 3.16 -4.37
N CYS A 24 -5.53 2.88 -5.61
CA CYS A 24 -6.46 2.85 -6.73
C CYS A 24 -7.42 1.66 -6.64
N ILE A 25 -8.70 1.94 -6.89
CA ILE A 25 -9.68 0.96 -7.32
C ILE A 25 -9.73 1.11 -8.83
N ASP A 26 -9.30 0.07 -9.54
CA ASP A 26 -9.22 0.07 -11.00
C ASP A 26 -10.45 -0.67 -11.53
N ASP A 27 -11.51 0.08 -11.82
CA ASP A 27 -12.74 -0.49 -12.39
C ASP A 27 -12.52 -0.96 -13.84
N ASP A 28 -11.54 -0.38 -14.54
CA ASP A 28 -11.22 -0.68 -15.94
C ASP A 28 -10.14 -1.75 -16.10
N PHE A 29 -9.45 -2.13 -15.01
CA PHE A 29 -8.39 -3.13 -14.98
C PHE A 29 -7.25 -2.87 -15.98
N SER A 30 -7.02 -1.60 -16.31
CA SER A 30 -6.08 -1.17 -17.35
C SER A 30 -4.67 -1.68 -17.09
N ILE A 31 -4.28 -1.72 -15.82
CA ILE A 31 -2.95 -2.17 -15.39
C ILE A 31 -2.84 -3.69 -15.56
N VAL A 32 -3.85 -4.43 -15.09
CA VAL A 32 -3.88 -5.89 -15.22
C VAL A 32 -3.86 -6.30 -16.70
N LYS A 33 -4.63 -5.59 -17.55
CA LYS A 33 -4.64 -5.83 -18.99
C LYS A 33 -3.26 -5.65 -19.62
N THR A 34 -2.50 -4.65 -19.17
CA THR A 34 -1.16 -4.35 -19.69
C THR A 34 -0.13 -5.41 -19.29
N PHE A 35 -0.21 -5.94 -18.06
CA PHE A 35 0.81 -6.87 -17.53
C PHE A 35 0.47 -8.35 -17.67
N ALA A 36 -0.82 -8.69 -17.66
CA ALA A 36 -1.29 -10.07 -17.58
C ALA A 36 -2.09 -10.45 -18.84
N GLY A 37 -2.99 -9.58 -19.29
CA GLY A 37 -3.81 -9.80 -20.50
C GLY A 37 -5.31 -9.76 -20.21
N ASP A 38 -6.11 -9.87 -21.27
CA ASP A 38 -7.58 -9.76 -21.18
C ASP A 38 -8.23 -10.93 -20.44
N SER A 39 -7.70 -12.14 -20.58
CA SER A 39 -8.25 -13.33 -19.90
C SER A 39 -8.08 -13.23 -18.38
N GLU A 40 -6.96 -12.69 -17.92
CA GLU A 40 -6.64 -12.43 -16.53
C GLU A 40 -7.55 -11.36 -15.94
N VAL A 41 -7.88 -10.32 -16.71
CA VAL A 41 -8.86 -9.30 -16.32
C VAL A 41 -10.23 -9.95 -16.07
N ASN A 42 -10.70 -10.81 -16.97
CA ASN A 42 -11.99 -11.49 -16.82
C ASN A 42 -12.02 -12.37 -15.56
N ILE A 43 -10.91 -13.07 -15.28
CA ILE A 43 -10.73 -13.87 -14.06
C ILE A 43 -10.82 -13.01 -12.79
N LEU A 44 -10.23 -11.81 -12.77
CA LEU A 44 -10.31 -10.94 -11.59
C LEU A 44 -11.69 -10.30 -11.45
N ARG A 45 -12.32 -9.92 -12.57
CA ARG A 45 -13.62 -9.25 -12.60
C ARG A 45 -14.73 -10.13 -12.03
N ILE A 46 -14.81 -11.41 -12.43
CA ILE A 46 -15.84 -12.34 -11.92
C ILE A 46 -15.71 -12.58 -10.41
N GLN A 47 -14.52 -12.39 -9.84
CA GLN A 47 -14.25 -12.50 -8.41
C GLN A 47 -14.35 -11.15 -7.67
N LEU A 48 -14.76 -10.08 -8.35
CA LEU A 48 -14.84 -8.71 -7.81
C LEU A 48 -13.50 -8.21 -7.20
N ILE A 49 -12.38 -8.71 -7.72
CA ILE A 49 -11.03 -8.30 -7.33
C ILE A 49 -10.66 -7.06 -8.16
N ASN A 50 -11.00 -5.86 -7.69
CA ASN A 50 -10.80 -4.60 -8.44
C ASN A 50 -9.68 -3.69 -7.89
N SER A 51 -8.74 -4.25 -7.11
CA SER A 51 -7.59 -3.50 -6.61
C SER A 51 -6.41 -4.42 -6.35
N ALA A 52 -5.20 -3.87 -6.40
CA ALA A 52 -3.98 -4.59 -6.07
C ALA A 52 -4.02 -5.17 -4.65
N LYS A 53 -4.60 -4.46 -3.68
CA LYS A 53 -4.78 -4.95 -2.30
C LYS A 53 -5.66 -6.18 -2.23
N LYS A 54 -6.82 -6.16 -2.89
CA LYS A 54 -7.72 -7.34 -2.95
C LYS A 54 -7.02 -8.53 -3.59
N LEU A 55 -6.29 -8.29 -4.68
CA LEU A 55 -5.54 -9.34 -5.37
C LEU A 55 -4.49 -9.97 -4.45
N LEU A 56 -3.69 -9.15 -3.75
CA LEU A 56 -2.67 -9.63 -2.82
C LEU A 56 -3.25 -10.36 -1.60
N ASN A 57 -4.48 -10.06 -1.20
CA ASN A 57 -5.16 -10.72 -0.09
C ASN A 57 -5.93 -11.98 -0.52
N THR A 58 -6.03 -12.26 -1.82
CA THR A 58 -6.73 -13.44 -2.33
C THR A 58 -5.81 -14.65 -2.26
N THR A 59 -6.22 -15.68 -1.50
CA THR A 59 -5.40 -16.86 -1.23
C THR A 59 -5.20 -17.74 -2.47
N ASP A 60 -6.25 -17.91 -3.27
CA ASP A 60 -6.23 -18.68 -4.51
C ASP A 60 -7.15 -18.03 -5.54
N VAL A 61 -6.56 -17.28 -6.47
CA VAL A 61 -7.27 -16.56 -7.56
C VAL A 61 -7.94 -17.54 -8.53
N PHE A 62 -7.55 -18.81 -8.53
CA PHE A 62 -8.07 -19.81 -9.46
C PHE A 62 -9.13 -20.73 -8.81
N ALA A 63 -9.41 -20.56 -7.52
CA ALA A 63 -10.35 -21.41 -6.79
C ALA A 63 -11.77 -21.38 -7.40
N PHE A 64 -12.19 -20.24 -7.95
CA PHE A 64 -13.52 -20.06 -8.53
C PHE A 64 -13.78 -20.97 -9.76
N PHE A 65 -12.73 -21.48 -10.42
CA PHE A 65 -12.88 -22.42 -11.53
C PHE A 65 -13.53 -23.77 -11.13
N ARG A 66 -13.60 -24.07 -9.82
CA ARG A 66 -14.29 -25.25 -9.30
C ARG A 66 -15.80 -25.08 -9.17
N ILE A 67 -16.30 -23.85 -9.28
CA ILE A 67 -17.73 -23.56 -9.17
C ILE A 67 -18.39 -23.91 -10.50
N GLU A 68 -19.53 -24.58 -10.45
CA GLU A 68 -20.35 -24.90 -11.61
C GLU A 68 -21.43 -23.83 -11.76
N SER A 69 -21.21 -22.87 -12.66
CA SER A 69 -22.21 -21.85 -13.02
C SER A 69 -21.99 -21.36 -14.44
N GLU A 70 -23.06 -20.91 -15.09
CA GLU A 70 -23.02 -20.36 -16.46
C GLU A 70 -22.04 -19.18 -16.56
N GLU A 71 -22.01 -18.30 -15.56
CA GLU A 71 -21.08 -17.18 -15.50
C GLU A 71 -19.62 -17.66 -15.52
N THR A 72 -19.29 -18.70 -14.74
CA THR A 72 -17.92 -19.24 -14.71
C THR A 72 -17.57 -20.03 -15.97
N ASP A 73 -18.55 -20.59 -16.67
CA ASP A 73 -18.33 -21.39 -17.88
C ASP A 73 -17.85 -20.54 -19.06
N THR A 74 -18.33 -19.30 -19.16
CA THR A 74 -17.80 -18.34 -20.15
C THR A 74 -16.31 -18.07 -19.94
N VAL A 75 -15.91 -17.80 -18.69
CA VAL A 75 -14.51 -17.54 -18.33
C VAL A 75 -13.64 -18.79 -18.49
N LYS A 76 -14.17 -19.98 -18.18
CA LYS A 76 -13.49 -21.27 -18.42
C LYS A 76 -13.23 -21.52 -19.90
N ALA A 77 -14.17 -21.20 -20.77
CA ALA A 77 -14.01 -21.40 -22.21
C ALA A 77 -12.82 -20.60 -22.76
N GLU A 78 -12.61 -19.37 -22.26
CA GLU A 78 -11.50 -18.51 -22.66
C GLU A 78 -10.18 -18.90 -21.98
N SER A 79 -10.24 -19.28 -20.71
CA SER A 79 -9.05 -19.40 -19.85
C SER A 79 -8.51 -20.81 -19.69
N CYS A 80 -9.30 -21.82 -20.04
CA CYS A 80 -8.96 -23.23 -19.82
C CYS A 80 -8.89 -24.01 -21.14
N LEU A 81 -8.21 -25.15 -21.07
CA LEU A 81 -8.27 -26.24 -22.04
C LEU A 81 -9.20 -27.32 -21.46
N LYS A 82 -10.17 -27.78 -22.26
CA LYS A 82 -11.06 -28.87 -21.86
C LYS A 82 -10.43 -30.21 -22.21
N SER A 83 -10.17 -31.03 -21.19
CA SER A 83 -9.71 -32.41 -21.35
C SER A 83 -10.81 -33.28 -21.97
N LYS A 84 -10.42 -34.41 -22.57
CA LYS A 84 -11.36 -35.43 -23.09
C LYS A 84 -12.30 -35.98 -22.00
N THR A 85 -11.88 -35.94 -20.75
CA THR A 85 -12.66 -36.35 -19.57
C THR A 85 -13.65 -35.28 -19.09
N GLY A 86 -13.72 -34.13 -19.76
CA GLY A 86 -14.56 -33.00 -19.38
C GLY A 86 -13.94 -32.06 -18.34
N GLN A 87 -12.77 -32.38 -17.79
CA GLN A 87 -12.06 -31.52 -16.83
C GLN A 87 -11.47 -30.28 -17.50
N TYR A 88 -11.57 -29.13 -16.84
CA TYR A 88 -10.93 -27.89 -17.28
C TYR A 88 -9.53 -27.75 -16.67
N ILE A 89 -8.54 -27.48 -17.51
CA ILE A 89 -7.15 -27.22 -17.13
C ILE A 89 -6.83 -25.77 -17.50
N ILE A 90 -6.46 -24.94 -16.53
CA ILE A 90 -6.12 -23.54 -16.78
C ILE A 90 -4.92 -23.45 -17.72
N LYS A 91 -4.97 -22.57 -18.72
CA LYS A 91 -3.85 -22.35 -19.63
C LYS A 91 -2.63 -21.87 -18.85
N PHE A 92 -1.47 -22.47 -19.12
CA PHE A 92 -0.25 -22.17 -18.38
C PHE A 92 0.19 -20.70 -18.48
N GLY A 93 -0.03 -20.06 -19.64
CA GLY A 93 0.25 -18.63 -19.82
C GLY A 93 -0.51 -17.74 -18.83
N ILE A 94 -1.77 -18.06 -18.56
CA ILE A 94 -2.61 -17.32 -17.61
C ILE A 94 -2.09 -17.46 -16.18
N GLN A 95 -1.68 -18.67 -15.81
CA GLN A 95 -1.06 -18.91 -14.50
C GLN A 95 0.22 -18.10 -14.33
N ILE A 96 1.08 -18.07 -15.35
CA ILE A 96 2.31 -17.27 -15.33
C ILE A 96 2.00 -15.77 -15.25
N GLY A 97 1.09 -15.27 -16.08
CA GLY A 97 0.76 -13.84 -16.15
C GLY A 97 0.29 -13.29 -14.81
N LEU A 98 -0.71 -13.94 -14.19
CA LEU A 98 -1.17 -13.55 -12.86
C LEU A 98 -0.11 -13.74 -11.77
N SER A 99 0.65 -14.84 -11.80
CA SER A 99 1.71 -15.08 -10.83
C SER A 99 2.82 -14.02 -10.91
N TYR A 100 3.17 -13.60 -12.12
CA TYR A 100 4.14 -12.53 -12.36
C TYR A 100 3.63 -11.20 -11.82
N LEU A 101 2.37 -10.83 -12.12
CA LEU A 101 1.75 -9.62 -11.59
C LEU A 101 1.71 -9.62 -10.05
N ILE A 102 1.32 -10.73 -9.43
CA ILE A 102 1.31 -10.87 -7.97
C ILE A 102 2.73 -10.67 -7.40
N LYS A 103 3.74 -11.31 -7.99
CA LYS A 103 5.14 -11.12 -7.56
C LYS A 103 5.60 -9.67 -7.69
N LEU A 104 5.27 -9.02 -8.80
CA LEU A 104 5.59 -7.62 -9.07
C LEU A 104 4.96 -6.70 -8.00
N LEU A 105 3.67 -6.91 -7.69
CA LEU A 105 2.96 -6.17 -6.64
C LEU A 105 3.55 -6.43 -5.25
N GLN A 106 3.85 -7.68 -4.91
CA GLN A 106 4.48 -8.03 -3.62
C GLN A 106 5.84 -7.37 -3.45
N GLN A 107 6.66 -7.33 -4.50
CA GLN A 107 7.96 -6.66 -4.45
C GLN A 107 7.82 -5.16 -4.27
N LYS A 108 6.86 -4.52 -4.96
CA LYS A 108 6.59 -3.09 -4.78
C LYS A 108 6.12 -2.78 -3.36
N LEU A 109 5.20 -3.58 -2.81
CA LEU A 109 4.72 -3.43 -1.45
C LEU A 109 5.87 -3.52 -0.43
N LYS A 110 6.78 -4.49 -0.60
CA LYS A 110 7.99 -4.61 0.24
C LYS A 110 8.87 -3.36 0.17
N LYS A 111 9.10 -2.80 -1.03
CA LYS A 111 9.88 -1.55 -1.18
C LYS A 111 9.22 -0.36 -0.47
N GLU A 112 7.90 -0.22 -0.58
CA GLU A 112 7.17 0.85 0.11
C GLU A 112 7.17 0.70 1.64
N LEU A 113 7.10 -0.52 2.16
CA LEU A 113 7.20 -0.76 3.60
C LEU A 113 8.58 -0.41 4.15
N VAL A 114 9.66 -0.83 3.47
CA VAL A 114 11.03 -0.47 3.85
C VAL A 114 11.26 1.04 3.82
N LEU A 115 10.70 1.75 2.81
CA LEU A 115 10.77 3.21 2.76
C LEU A 115 10.03 3.88 3.93
N LYS A 116 8.87 3.35 4.32
CA LYS A 116 8.11 3.85 5.48
C LYS A 116 8.86 3.64 6.78
N GLU A 117 9.43 2.46 7.00
CA GLU A 117 10.26 2.15 8.18
C GLU A 117 11.47 3.08 8.26
N ASN A 118 12.17 3.30 7.14
CA ASN A 118 13.32 4.21 7.09
C ASN A 118 12.91 5.67 7.37
N ASN A 119 11.77 6.12 6.84
CA ASN A 119 11.26 7.46 7.11
C ASN A 119 10.81 7.61 8.57
N GLU A 120 10.13 6.61 9.16
CA GLU A 120 9.75 6.62 10.57
C GLU A 120 10.98 6.65 11.49
N ILE A 121 12.07 5.95 11.13
CA ILE A 121 13.34 5.99 11.87
C ILE A 121 14.01 7.37 11.74
N GLN A 122 14.02 7.98 10.56
CA GLN A 122 14.53 9.35 10.38
C GLN A 122 13.71 10.40 11.13
N HIS A 123 12.39 10.23 11.20
CA HIS A 123 11.49 11.13 11.94
C HIS A 123 11.56 10.95 13.47
N LYS A 124 12.23 9.92 13.97
CA LYS A 124 12.37 9.68 15.42
C LYS A 124 13.43 10.54 16.10
N TYR A 125 14.30 11.19 15.33
CA TYR A 125 15.34 12.08 15.86
C TYR A 125 15.22 13.45 15.20
N ILE A 126 14.44 14.34 15.82
CA ILE A 126 14.62 15.77 15.56
C ILE A 126 16.09 16.08 15.88
N SER A 127 16.87 16.51 14.89
CA SER A 127 18.29 16.77 15.11
C SER A 127 18.45 17.87 16.16
N ASN A 128 19.43 17.72 17.06
CA ASN A 128 19.73 18.74 18.05
C ASN A 128 20.01 20.09 17.37
N GLU A 129 20.57 20.07 16.16
CA GLU A 129 20.79 21.26 15.34
C GLU A 129 19.48 21.99 14.96
N PHE A 130 18.39 21.27 14.67
CA PHE A 130 17.08 21.86 14.43
C PHE A 130 16.47 22.43 15.71
N ILE A 131 16.58 21.69 16.82
CA ILE A 131 16.10 22.14 18.14
C ILE A 131 16.83 23.43 18.56
N ASP A 132 18.14 23.50 18.33
CA ASP A 132 18.97 24.66 18.67
C ASP A 132 18.66 25.90 17.83
N LYS A 133 18.25 25.72 16.57
CA LYS A 133 17.80 26.82 15.69
C LYS A 133 16.42 27.36 16.08
N HIS A 134 15.65 26.63 16.90
CA HIS A 134 14.30 27.02 17.33
C HIS A 134 14.22 27.13 18.86
N PRO A 135 14.64 28.26 19.46
CA PRO A 135 14.75 28.42 20.91
C PRO A 135 13.43 28.21 21.67
N LEU A 136 12.28 28.51 21.05
CA LEU A 136 10.97 28.23 21.62
C LEU A 136 10.68 26.73 21.71
N LEU A 137 11.03 25.97 20.67
CA LEU A 137 10.90 24.50 20.66
C LEU A 137 11.84 23.87 21.72
N LYS A 138 13.07 24.39 21.82
CA LYS A 138 14.04 23.98 22.84
C LYS A 138 13.54 24.22 24.27
N SER A 139 12.98 25.39 24.54
CA SER A 139 12.39 25.71 25.85
C SER A 139 11.17 24.83 26.17
N LEU A 140 10.34 24.51 25.16
CA LEU A 140 9.18 23.63 25.33
C LEU A 140 9.59 22.19 25.66
N ILE A 141 10.58 21.64 24.94
CA ILE A 141 11.13 20.31 25.19
C ILE A 141 11.75 20.24 26.59
N LYS A 142 12.51 21.26 27.00
CA LYS A 142 13.13 21.32 28.33
C LYS A 142 12.09 21.39 29.45
N TRP A 143 11.05 22.21 29.27
CA TRP A 143 9.94 22.31 30.22
C TRP A 143 9.19 20.97 30.36
N TYR A 144 9.00 20.24 29.26
CA TYR A 144 8.39 18.91 29.27
C TYR A 144 9.23 17.88 30.06
N GLN A 145 10.54 17.81 29.77
CA GLN A 145 11.46 16.89 30.45
C GLN A 145 11.59 17.14 31.97
N GLN A 146 11.33 18.38 32.41
CA GLN A 146 11.34 18.75 33.83
C GLN A 146 10.05 18.38 34.57
N ASN A 147 8.94 18.18 33.86
CA ASN A 147 7.64 17.84 34.46
C ASN A 147 7.33 16.33 34.46
N ASP A 148 8.10 15.52 33.72
CA ASP A 148 7.97 14.05 33.73
C ASP A 148 8.58 13.40 35.00
N SER A 149 9.24 14.17 35.88
CA SER A 149 9.85 13.66 37.12
C SER A 149 8.97 13.71 38.36
N GLU A 150 7.81 14.38 38.32
CA GLU A 150 6.90 14.45 39.47
C GLU A 150 5.45 14.16 39.06
N ASP A 151 5.01 12.95 39.43
CA ASP A 151 3.65 12.42 39.49
C ASP A 151 2.92 11.94 38.21
N ASN A 152 2.51 10.67 38.30
CA ASN A 152 1.83 9.85 37.32
C ASN A 152 0.44 10.38 36.90
N ASN A 153 0.07 10.06 35.65
CA ASN A 153 -1.31 9.85 35.15
C ASN A 153 -2.16 11.02 34.64
N LYS A 154 -1.57 12.16 34.23
CA LYS A 154 -2.19 13.00 33.19
C LYS A 154 -1.20 13.28 32.07
N SER A 155 -0.97 12.25 31.24
CA SER A 155 -0.38 12.42 29.91
C SER A 155 -1.15 13.54 29.21
N ASN A 156 -0.53 14.71 29.10
CA ASN A 156 -1.17 15.93 28.61
C ASN A 156 -1.41 15.76 27.11
N ARG A 157 -2.55 15.13 26.78
CA ARG A 157 -3.08 14.89 25.43
C ARG A 157 -2.98 16.11 24.54
N PHE A 158 -3.06 17.31 25.11
CA PHE A 158 -2.88 18.56 24.40
C PHE A 158 -1.47 18.71 23.80
N LEU A 159 -0.41 18.39 24.55
CA LEU A 159 0.97 18.53 24.10
C LEU A 159 1.35 17.49 23.06
N THR A 160 0.93 16.23 23.23
CA THR A 160 1.11 15.20 22.19
C THR A 160 0.36 15.60 20.92
N THR A 161 -0.91 16.01 21.05
CA THR A 161 -1.70 16.49 19.90
C THR A 161 -1.09 17.74 19.27
N PHE A 162 -0.51 18.65 20.04
CA PHE A 162 0.12 19.87 19.54
C PHE A 162 1.42 19.59 18.79
N ILE A 163 2.27 18.72 19.35
CA ILE A 163 3.51 18.26 18.71
C ILE A 163 3.20 17.48 17.44
N ASP A 164 2.24 16.54 17.48
CA ASP A 164 1.80 15.78 16.32
C ASP A 164 1.31 16.70 15.19
N ASN A 165 0.55 17.75 15.55
CA ASN A 165 0.08 18.75 14.58
C ASN A 165 1.21 19.63 14.03
N LEU A 166 2.21 20.00 14.84
CA LEU A 166 3.37 20.74 14.35
C LEU A 166 4.19 19.90 13.38
N VAL A 167 4.44 18.63 13.72
CA VAL A 167 5.16 17.68 12.86
C VAL A 167 4.39 17.45 11.56
N PHE A 168 3.07 17.26 11.63
CA PHE A 168 2.21 17.12 10.45
C PHE A 168 2.27 18.35 9.53
N ASN A 169 2.20 19.55 10.10
CA ASN A 169 2.24 20.80 9.32
C ASN A 169 3.62 21.10 8.74
N LEU A 170 4.70 20.77 9.45
CA LEU A 170 6.07 20.92 8.94
C LEU A 170 6.35 19.98 7.76
N ASN A 171 5.81 18.75 7.80
CA ASN A 171 6.00 17.76 6.73
C ASN A 171 5.12 18.02 5.48
N ASN A 172 3.99 18.71 5.62
CA ASN A 172 3.10 19.05 4.49
C ASN A 172 3.50 20.33 3.74
N ASN A 173 4.52 21.07 4.18
CA ASN A 173 4.94 22.32 3.56
C ASN A 173 5.61 22.14 2.17
N ASN A 174 5.78 20.92 1.69
CA ASN A 174 6.13 20.64 0.29
C ASN A 174 4.94 20.73 -0.68
N ASN A 175 3.71 20.89 -0.19
CA ASN A 175 2.53 21.16 -1.01
C ASN A 175 1.92 22.51 -0.61
N ASN A 176 2.35 23.56 -1.31
CA ASN A 176 1.76 24.90 -1.23
C ASN A 176 0.22 24.84 -1.32
N ASN A 177 -0.47 25.35 -0.28
CA ASN A 177 -1.80 26.01 -0.29
C ASN A 177 -2.70 25.81 0.96
N ILE A 178 -2.20 25.39 2.12
CA ILE A 178 -3.05 25.29 3.34
C ILE A 178 -2.47 26.07 4.53
N SER A 179 -1.78 27.19 4.29
CA SER A 179 -1.39 28.11 5.38
C SER A 179 -2.54 28.98 5.90
N HIS A 180 -3.75 28.88 5.33
CA HIS A 180 -4.83 29.84 5.59
C HIS A 180 -5.88 29.43 6.65
N ARG A 181 -5.84 28.21 7.20
CA ARG A 181 -6.91 27.74 8.12
C ARG A 181 -6.66 27.91 9.61
N LEU A 182 -5.41 28.07 10.05
CA LEU A 182 -5.12 28.19 11.50
C LEU A 182 -5.15 29.63 12.01
N ILE A 183 -4.83 30.64 11.19
CA ILE A 183 -4.92 32.05 11.60
C ILE A 183 -6.40 32.48 11.81
N ALA A 184 -7.34 31.88 11.08
CA ALA A 184 -8.76 32.25 11.17
C ALA A 184 -9.46 31.78 12.47
N ARG A 185 -8.89 30.82 13.21
CA ARG A 185 -9.55 30.22 14.39
C ARG A 185 -9.07 30.78 15.73
N TRP A 186 -7.96 31.52 15.74
CA TRP A 186 -7.40 32.14 16.95
C TRP A 186 -7.60 33.67 17.00
N GLY A 187 -8.05 34.30 15.90
CA GLY A 187 -8.39 35.73 15.84
C GLY A 187 -9.83 36.09 16.24
N ARG A 188 -10.58 35.18 16.87
CA ARG A 188 -11.89 35.51 17.47
C ARG A 188 -11.92 35.09 18.93
N ARG A 189 -11.24 35.85 19.78
CA ARG A 189 -11.66 36.17 21.15
C ARG A 189 -11.10 37.52 21.51
#